data_AF-A0A349XNQ7-F1
#
_entry.id   AF-A0A349XNQ7-F1
#
_cell.length_a   1.000
_cell.length_b   1.000
_cell.length_c   1.000
_cell.angle_alpha   90.00
_cell.angle_beta   90.00
_cell.angle_gamma   90.00
#
_symmetry.space_group_name_H-M   'P 1'
#
loop_
_entity.id
_entity.type
_entity.pdbx_description
1 polymer ?
#
loop_
_entity_poly.entity_id
_entity_poly.type
_entity_poly.pdbx_seq_one_letter_code
_entity_poly.pdbx_strand_id
1 'polypeptide(L)'
;MAAGLAATVWNALAGPLPEGAAPLPYVKPDAPTVPAFMPASPEVTGAIPRLNRPDDARQLKAGLDALSGRDAARAIALRNAMPTGSLDRHILTWAIAVSGQKDVPSAEIAAAQRELAGWPGAATLRANSEKALYREDPPAQQVLAAFGGSKPETAEGTVVLAKALAASGKVVDSQRLIRQLWVSEGMDKDMEDRVLAAFPAYLTAADHKARMDYLMYRSRISQAKRFGELGKAQSLYNAWAAVLQRSANAGALLGKVDAGWRDDPAFLFARVENLRNRQKYPEAAALLRQAP
;
A
#
# COMPACT_ATOMS: atom_id res chain seq x y z
N MET A 1 5.70 -48.83 -10.12
CA MET A 1 5.52 -48.86 -11.59
C MET A 1 4.29 -48.02 -11.93
N ALA A 2 4.37 -47.33 -13.07
CA ALA A 2 3.48 -46.28 -13.59
C ALA A 2 1.98 -46.59 -13.48
N ALA A 3 1.09 -45.65 -13.14
CA ALA A 3 0.38 -44.68 -13.99
C ALA A 3 -1.09 -44.70 -13.47
N GLY A 4 -1.97 -43.72 -13.55
CA GLY A 4 -2.02 -42.39 -14.12
C GLY A 4 -3.38 -41.81 -13.71
N LEU A 5 -3.43 -40.50 -13.45
CA LEU A 5 -4.65 -39.77 -13.10
C LEU A 5 -5.52 -39.57 -14.36
N ALA A 6 -6.82 -39.87 -14.26
CA ALA A 6 -7.81 -39.43 -15.23
C ALA A 6 -9.11 -39.05 -14.50
N ALA A 7 -9.38 -37.75 -14.43
CA ALA A 7 -10.70 -37.20 -14.08
C ALA A 7 -11.17 -36.37 -15.27
N THR A 8 -12.41 -36.64 -15.67
CA THR A 8 -13.03 -36.35 -16.95
C THR A 8 -13.46 -34.89 -17.09
N VAL A 9 -13.15 -34.31 -18.24
CA VAL A 9 -13.66 -33.00 -18.67
C VAL A 9 -14.99 -33.22 -19.41
N TRP A 10 -16.03 -32.50 -19.01
CA TRP A 10 -17.31 -32.47 -19.71
C TRP A 10 -17.16 -31.70 -21.03
N ASN A 11 -17.24 -32.40 -22.16
CA ASN A 11 -17.45 -31.78 -23.47
C ASN A 11 -18.95 -31.58 -23.70
N ALA A 12 -19.37 -30.33 -23.82
CA ALA A 12 -20.68 -29.97 -24.34
C ALA A 12 -20.70 -30.26 -25.85
N LEU A 13 -21.56 -31.19 -26.29
CA LEU A 13 -21.85 -31.41 -27.70
C LEU A 13 -22.78 -30.32 -28.21
N ALA A 14 -22.25 -29.40 -29.03
CA ALA A 14 -23.07 -28.55 -29.89
C ALA A 14 -23.49 -29.36 -31.14
N GLY A 15 -24.80 -29.47 -31.38
CA GLY A 15 -25.34 -30.11 -32.58
C GLY A 15 -25.08 -29.29 -33.85
N PRO A 16 -25.10 -29.92 -35.04
CA PRO A 16 -24.83 -29.23 -36.31
C PRO A 16 -25.94 -28.24 -36.67
N LEU A 17 -25.55 -27.12 -37.28
CA LEU A 17 -26.46 -26.10 -37.81
C LEU A 17 -27.19 -26.62 -39.07
N PRO A 18 -28.46 -26.23 -39.28
CA PRO A 18 -29.18 -26.61 -40.50
C PRO A 18 -28.56 -25.92 -41.72
N GLU A 19 -28.18 -26.72 -42.73
CA GLU A 19 -27.83 -26.24 -44.07
C GLU A 19 -29.08 -25.67 -44.75
N GLY A 20 -29.24 -24.35 -44.67
CA GLY A 20 -30.22 -23.59 -45.43
C GLY A 20 -29.56 -22.32 -45.95
N ALA A 21 -29.46 -22.18 -47.27
CA ALA A 21 -28.87 -21.02 -47.92
C ALA A 21 -29.61 -19.74 -47.50
N ALA A 22 -28.92 -18.82 -46.83
CA ALA A 22 -29.44 -17.49 -46.56
C ALA A 22 -29.67 -16.75 -47.89
N PRO A 23 -30.80 -16.07 -48.11
CA PRO A 23 -31.03 -15.34 -49.35
C PRO A 23 -30.07 -14.14 -49.40
N LEU A 24 -29.19 -14.12 -50.40
CA LEU A 24 -28.33 -12.98 -50.67
C LEU A 24 -29.16 -11.87 -51.35
N PRO A 25 -29.03 -10.60 -50.94
CA PRO A 25 -29.70 -9.51 -51.60
C PRO A 25 -29.10 -9.31 -53.00
N TYR A 26 -29.87 -9.58 -54.05
CA TYR A 26 -29.49 -9.21 -55.40
C TYR A 26 -29.84 -7.75 -55.67
N VAL A 27 -28.93 -7.05 -56.36
CA VAL A 27 -29.14 -5.68 -56.84
C VAL A 27 -30.28 -5.69 -57.86
N LYS A 28 -31.21 -4.75 -57.76
CA LYS A 28 -32.36 -4.61 -58.66
C LYS A 28 -31.85 -4.37 -60.11
N PRO A 29 -32.41 -5.04 -61.13
CA PRO A 29 -32.10 -4.72 -62.52
C PRO A 29 -32.40 -3.23 -62.77
N ASP A 30 -31.47 -2.53 -63.42
CA ASP A 30 -31.51 -1.10 -63.77
C ASP A 30 -31.20 -0.08 -62.66
N ALA A 31 -30.43 -0.45 -61.63
CA ALA A 31 -29.82 0.55 -60.75
C ALA A 31 -28.76 1.39 -61.52
N PRO A 32 -28.75 2.73 -61.40
CA PRO A 32 -27.75 3.56 -62.07
C PRO A 32 -26.34 3.19 -61.60
N THR A 33 -25.45 2.93 -62.57
CA THR A 33 -24.05 2.58 -62.35
C THR A 33 -23.30 3.74 -61.70
N VAL A 34 -23.14 3.68 -60.37
CA VAL A 34 -22.15 4.52 -59.68
C VAL A 34 -20.78 3.95 -60.02
N PRO A 35 -19.84 4.73 -60.60
CA PRO A 35 -18.52 4.20 -60.91
C PRO A 35 -17.86 3.68 -59.63
N ALA A 36 -17.23 2.51 -59.73
CA ALA A 36 -16.42 1.95 -58.65
C ALA A 36 -15.39 3.00 -58.21
N PHE A 37 -15.29 3.24 -56.89
CA PHE A 37 -14.25 4.10 -56.32
C PHE A 37 -12.90 3.69 -56.92
N MET A 38 -12.22 4.64 -57.57
CA MET A 38 -10.85 4.43 -58.03
C MET A 38 -9.99 4.00 -56.84
N PRO A 39 -9.09 3.02 -56.97
CA PRO A 39 -8.11 2.78 -55.91
C PRO A 39 -7.29 4.05 -55.73
N ALA A 40 -7.25 4.58 -54.51
CA ALA A 40 -6.46 5.76 -54.19
C ALA A 40 -5.01 5.52 -54.61
N SER A 41 -4.50 6.35 -55.53
CA SER A 41 -3.08 6.39 -55.85
C SER A 41 -2.32 6.89 -54.61
N PRO A 42 -1.11 6.39 -54.29
CA PRO A 42 -0.37 6.83 -53.13
C PRO A 42 0.30 8.18 -53.46
N GLU A 43 -0.52 9.23 -53.60
CA GLU A 43 -0.02 10.59 -53.57
C GLU A 43 0.26 10.92 -52.11
N VAL A 44 1.52 10.69 -51.72
CA VAL A 44 2.10 11.18 -50.47
C VAL A 44 2.14 12.70 -50.56
N THR A 45 1.03 13.33 -50.18
CA THR A 45 1.00 14.76 -49.86
C THR A 45 1.69 14.93 -48.51
N GLY A 46 2.96 15.37 -48.56
CA GLY A 46 3.81 15.65 -47.41
C GLY A 46 3.37 16.85 -46.56
N ALA A 47 2.07 16.97 -46.27
CA ALA A 47 1.47 18.12 -45.60
C ALA A 47 0.86 17.79 -44.22
N ILE A 48 0.96 16.55 -43.72
CA ILE A 48 0.77 16.28 -42.30
C ILE A 48 2.15 16.54 -41.65
N PRO A 49 2.32 17.58 -40.83
CA PRO A 49 3.50 17.68 -39.98
C PRO A 49 3.52 16.40 -39.14
N ARG A 50 4.51 15.54 -39.33
CA ARG A 50 4.81 14.52 -38.32
C ARG A 50 5.33 15.27 -37.10
N LEU A 51 4.42 15.74 -36.25
CA LEU A 51 4.70 16.38 -34.94
C LEU A 51 5.21 15.37 -33.91
N ASN A 52 6.02 14.41 -34.37
CA ASN A 52 6.87 13.52 -33.61
C ASN A 52 7.64 12.69 -34.64
N ARG A 53 8.93 12.99 -34.82
CA ARG A 53 9.86 11.88 -35.05
C ARG A 53 9.69 10.94 -33.83
N PRO A 54 9.82 9.62 -33.99
CA PRO A 54 10.15 8.81 -32.83
C PRO A 54 11.51 9.32 -32.36
N ASP A 55 11.52 10.29 -31.44
CA ASP A 55 12.69 10.51 -30.62
C ASP A 55 13.04 9.15 -30.02
N ASP A 56 14.31 8.81 -30.15
CA ASP A 56 14.83 7.47 -30.03
C ASP A 56 14.47 6.90 -28.64
N ALA A 57 13.32 6.22 -28.54
CA ALA A 57 12.79 5.63 -27.31
C ALA A 57 13.75 4.61 -26.69
N ARG A 58 14.88 4.33 -27.35
CA ARG A 58 16.07 3.69 -26.81
C ARG A 58 16.54 4.31 -25.50
N GLN A 59 16.56 5.63 -25.35
CA GLN A 59 16.98 6.25 -24.09
C GLN A 59 15.98 6.00 -22.97
N LEU A 60 14.68 6.16 -23.26
CA LEU A 60 13.61 5.85 -22.32
C LEU A 60 13.65 4.37 -21.90
N LYS A 61 13.74 3.47 -22.89
CA LYS A 61 13.87 2.04 -22.66
C LYS A 61 15.09 1.73 -21.79
N ALA A 62 16.26 2.28 -22.11
CA ALA A 62 17.48 2.06 -21.33
C ALA A 62 17.34 2.58 -19.89
N GLY A 63 16.64 3.69 -19.67
CA GLY A 63 16.36 4.22 -18.33
C GLY A 63 15.43 3.33 -17.54
N LEU A 64 14.37 2.81 -18.17
CA LEU A 64 13.45 1.85 -17.55
C LEU A 64 14.12 0.50 -17.29
N ASP A 65 14.96 0.03 -18.20
CA ASP A 65 15.78 -1.19 -18.02
C ASP A 65 16.74 -1.01 -16.83
N ALA A 66 17.35 0.17 -16.67
CA ALA A 66 18.20 0.49 -15.53
C ALA A 66 17.41 0.46 -14.21
N LEU A 67 16.20 1.05 -14.18
CA LEU A 67 15.33 0.94 -13.01
C LEU A 67 14.94 -0.53 -12.71
N SER A 68 14.61 -1.31 -13.72
CA SER A 68 14.32 -2.74 -13.56
C SER A 68 15.52 -3.49 -12.94
N GLY A 69 16.74 -3.13 -13.36
CA GLY A 69 18.00 -3.60 -12.81
C GLY A 69 18.40 -3.01 -11.44
N ARG A 70 17.54 -2.20 -10.80
CA ARG A 70 17.81 -1.47 -9.55
C ARG A 70 19.01 -0.50 -9.62
N ASP A 71 19.28 0.05 -10.79
CA ASP A 71 20.30 1.06 -11.02
C ASP A 71 19.66 2.45 -11.17
N ALA A 72 19.21 3.00 -10.03
CA ALA A 72 18.59 4.32 -9.97
C ALA A 72 19.54 5.43 -10.47
N ALA A 73 20.84 5.32 -10.17
CA ALA A 73 21.84 6.29 -10.57
C ALA A 73 21.95 6.38 -12.10
N ARG A 74 22.02 5.23 -12.79
CA ARG A 74 22.01 5.19 -14.26
C ARG A 74 20.70 5.69 -14.84
N ALA A 75 19.56 5.34 -14.26
CA ALA A 75 18.27 5.86 -14.72
C ALA A 75 18.19 7.39 -14.63
N ILE A 76 18.66 7.97 -13.51
CA ILE A 76 18.74 9.43 -13.32
C ILE A 76 19.68 10.07 -14.35
N ALA A 77 20.84 9.48 -14.60
CA ALA A 77 21.79 9.97 -15.61
C ALA A 77 21.17 9.96 -17.02
N LEU A 78 20.48 8.88 -17.39
CA LEU A 78 19.79 8.76 -18.68
C LEU A 78 18.66 9.78 -18.81
N ARG A 79 17.84 9.97 -17.76
CA ARG A 79 16.83 11.04 -17.72
C ARG A 79 17.44 12.42 -17.92
N ASN A 80 18.57 12.70 -17.27
CA ASN A 80 19.22 14.02 -17.35
C ASN A 80 19.82 14.30 -18.74
N ALA A 81 20.10 13.27 -19.54
CA ALA A 81 20.54 13.40 -20.92
C ALA A 81 19.38 13.65 -21.91
N MET A 82 18.13 13.47 -21.49
CA MET A 82 16.96 13.70 -22.33
C MET A 82 16.61 15.20 -22.42
N PRO A 83 15.99 15.65 -23.52
CA PRO A 83 15.51 17.02 -23.64
C PRO A 83 14.56 17.41 -22.49
N THR A 84 14.78 18.58 -21.90
CA THR A 84 13.91 19.09 -20.83
C THR A 84 12.51 19.35 -21.38
N GLY A 85 11.47 18.95 -20.64
CA GLY A 85 10.07 19.08 -21.06
C GLY A 85 9.57 18.01 -22.04
N SER A 86 10.42 17.06 -22.45
CA SER A 86 9.96 15.94 -23.29
C SER A 86 9.08 14.95 -22.52
N LEU A 87 8.14 14.32 -23.21
CA LEU A 87 7.29 13.29 -22.62
C LEU A 87 8.11 12.12 -22.07
N ASP A 88 9.15 11.68 -22.79
CA ASP A 88 10.04 10.60 -22.36
C ASP A 88 10.75 10.94 -21.06
N ARG A 89 11.23 12.19 -20.91
CA ARG A 89 11.84 12.66 -19.67
C ARG A 89 10.82 12.65 -18.54
N HIS A 90 9.59 13.10 -18.77
CA HIS A 90 8.53 13.08 -17.77
C HIS A 90 8.17 11.65 -17.35
N ILE A 91 8.04 10.71 -18.29
CA ILE A 91 7.78 9.30 -18.02
C ILE A 91 8.89 8.71 -17.16
N LEU A 92 10.16 8.93 -17.52
CA LEU A 92 11.29 8.40 -16.75
C LEU A 92 11.42 9.07 -15.38
N THR A 93 11.15 10.38 -15.28
CA THR A 93 11.08 11.12 -14.01
C THR A 93 10.05 10.51 -13.07
N TRP A 94 8.84 10.27 -13.60
CA TRP A 94 7.77 9.62 -12.86
C TRP A 94 8.17 8.21 -12.43
N ALA A 95 8.71 7.41 -13.35
CA ALA A 95 9.13 6.03 -13.09
C ALA A 95 10.20 5.95 -11.99
N ILE A 96 11.19 6.84 -12.01
CA ILE A 96 12.22 6.96 -10.95
C ILE A 96 11.55 7.25 -9.60
N ALA A 97 10.66 8.26 -9.56
CA ALA A 97 10.04 8.71 -8.31
C ALA A 97 9.06 7.69 -7.70
N VAL A 98 8.31 6.94 -8.53
CA VAL A 98 7.39 5.88 -8.05
C VAL A 98 8.09 4.58 -7.72
N SER A 99 9.31 4.35 -8.22
CA SER A 99 10.03 3.08 -8.08
C SER A 99 10.24 2.61 -6.63
N GLY A 100 10.26 3.54 -5.68
CA GLY A 100 10.52 3.25 -4.26
C GLY A 100 11.91 2.70 -3.99
N GLN A 101 12.85 2.83 -4.94
CA GLN A 101 14.22 2.34 -4.77
C GLN A 101 14.96 3.14 -3.70
N LYS A 102 15.77 2.44 -2.91
CA LYS A 102 16.50 3.01 -1.78
C LYS A 102 17.45 4.15 -2.18
N ASP A 103 18.01 4.04 -3.39
CA ASP A 103 19.04 4.94 -3.94
C ASP A 103 18.45 6.15 -4.67
N VAL A 104 17.11 6.28 -4.70
CA VAL A 104 16.44 7.50 -5.20
C VAL A 104 16.35 8.52 -4.06
N PRO A 105 17.00 9.69 -4.17
CA PRO A 105 17.00 10.70 -3.14
C PRO A 105 15.65 11.39 -2.94
N SER A 106 15.40 11.91 -1.74
CA SER A 106 14.19 12.68 -1.41
C SER A 106 14.03 13.91 -2.30
N ALA A 107 15.15 14.58 -2.63
CA ALA A 107 15.19 15.73 -3.51
C ALA A 107 14.76 15.42 -4.96
N GLU A 108 15.11 14.24 -5.48
CA GLU A 108 14.68 13.79 -6.81
C GLU A 108 13.16 13.60 -6.85
N ILE A 109 12.59 13.04 -5.79
CA ILE A 109 11.15 12.80 -5.69
C ILE A 109 10.40 14.14 -5.51
N ALA A 110 10.93 15.05 -4.69
CA ALA A 110 10.36 16.39 -4.50
C ALA A 110 10.40 17.23 -5.79
N ALA A 111 11.47 17.11 -6.58
CA ALA A 111 11.54 17.73 -7.91
C ALA A 111 10.50 17.13 -8.85
N ALA A 112 10.37 15.80 -8.90
CA ALA A 112 9.36 15.11 -9.70
C ALA A 112 7.93 15.53 -9.32
N GLN A 113 7.62 15.68 -8.03
CA GLN A 113 6.29 16.14 -7.58
C GLN A 113 5.93 17.53 -8.09
N ARG A 114 6.91 18.45 -8.19
CA ARG A 114 6.70 19.80 -8.73
C ARG A 114 6.58 19.80 -10.25
N GLU A 115 7.45 19.05 -10.93
CA GLU A 115 7.48 18.97 -12.39
C GLU A 115 6.23 18.26 -12.96
N LEU A 116 5.73 17.25 -12.25
CA LEU A 116 4.66 16.37 -12.68
C LEU A 116 3.34 16.66 -11.96
N ALA A 117 3.05 17.94 -11.69
CA ALA A 117 1.78 18.33 -11.08
C ALA A 117 0.59 17.82 -11.92
N GLY A 118 -0.36 17.15 -11.27
CA GLY A 118 -1.52 16.54 -11.93
C GLY A 118 -1.29 15.13 -12.50
N TRP A 119 -0.08 14.60 -12.44
CA TRP A 119 0.21 13.22 -12.84
C TRP A 119 -0.29 12.21 -11.79
N PRO A 120 -0.62 10.96 -12.20
CA PRO A 120 -1.06 9.93 -11.28
C PRO A 120 0.02 9.56 -10.25
N GLY A 121 -0.41 9.03 -9.11
CA GLY A 121 0.51 8.49 -8.10
C GLY A 121 1.07 9.51 -7.10
N ALA A 122 0.45 10.69 -6.96
CA ALA A 122 0.88 11.71 -5.99
C ALA A 122 1.10 11.16 -4.56
N ALA A 123 0.20 10.30 -4.07
CA ALA A 123 0.34 9.61 -2.78
C ALA A 123 1.55 8.68 -2.73
N THR A 124 1.82 7.93 -3.80
CA THR A 124 3.02 7.06 -3.91
C THR A 124 4.30 7.88 -3.90
N LEU A 125 4.35 8.98 -4.67
CA LEU A 125 5.52 9.88 -4.68
C LEU A 125 5.75 10.43 -3.27
N ARG A 126 4.67 10.83 -2.59
CA ARG A 126 4.79 11.34 -1.22
C ARG A 126 5.30 10.30 -0.25
N ALA A 127 4.71 9.11 -0.23
CA ALA A 127 5.17 8.02 0.61
C ALA A 127 6.65 7.66 0.34
N ASN A 128 7.08 7.67 -0.94
CA ASN A 128 8.48 7.42 -1.29
C ASN A 128 9.40 8.56 -0.85
N SER A 129 8.96 9.83 -0.96
CA SER A 129 9.71 10.99 -0.48
C SER A 129 9.92 10.93 1.03
N GLU A 130 8.87 10.61 1.79
CA GLU A 130 8.95 10.44 3.24
C GLU A 130 9.91 9.32 3.66
N LYS A 131 9.85 8.17 2.97
CA LYS A 131 10.80 7.07 3.19
C LYS A 131 12.22 7.45 2.85
N ALA A 132 12.44 8.25 1.80
CA ALA A 132 13.76 8.74 1.43
C ALA A 132 14.30 9.73 2.48
N LEU A 133 13.49 10.70 2.91
CA LEU A 133 13.84 11.63 4.00
C LEU A 133 14.24 10.89 5.27
N TYR A 134 13.49 9.84 5.64
CA TYR A 134 13.82 9.03 6.80
C TYR A 134 15.15 8.28 6.68
N ARG A 135 15.53 7.82 5.47
CA ARG A 135 16.83 7.17 5.22
C ARG A 135 17.99 8.17 5.22
N GLU A 136 17.77 9.34 4.66
CA GLU A 136 18.77 10.40 4.54
C GLU A 136 19.03 11.11 5.87
N ASP A 137 18.05 11.12 6.77
CA ASP A 137 18.07 11.80 8.07
C ASP A 137 18.62 13.24 7.99
N PRO A 138 18.09 14.09 7.09
CA PRO A 138 18.64 15.43 6.89
C PRO A 138 18.37 16.33 8.11
N PRO A 139 19.04 17.50 8.20
CA PRO A 139 18.82 18.44 9.29
C PRO A 139 17.34 18.83 9.46
N ALA A 140 16.91 19.05 10.70
CA ALA A 140 15.52 19.29 11.06
C ALA A 140 14.83 20.37 10.20
N GLN A 141 15.54 21.45 9.86
CA GLN A 141 15.00 22.52 9.01
C GLN A 141 14.61 22.03 7.62
N GLN A 142 15.39 21.12 7.02
CA GLN A 142 15.09 20.55 5.71
C GLN A 142 13.89 19.62 5.77
N VAL A 143 13.80 18.79 6.81
CA VAL A 143 12.62 17.94 7.05
C VAL A 143 11.38 18.80 7.19
N LEU A 144 11.40 19.82 8.07
CA LEU A 144 10.26 20.70 8.28
C LEU A 144 9.86 21.45 7.00
N ALA A 145 10.82 21.87 6.18
CA ALA A 145 10.54 22.50 4.88
C ALA A 145 9.91 21.51 3.89
N ALA A 146 10.36 20.25 3.87
CA ALA A 146 9.83 19.21 3.00
C ALA A 146 8.38 18.84 3.35
N PHE A 147 8.05 18.74 4.64
CA PHE A 147 6.68 18.52 5.09
C PHE A 147 5.82 19.78 4.97
N GLY A 148 6.39 20.96 5.19
CA GLY A 148 5.66 22.23 5.23
C GLY A 148 4.54 22.18 6.27
N GLY A 149 3.29 22.27 5.82
CA GLY A 149 2.08 22.10 6.65
C GLY A 149 1.36 20.76 6.48
N SER A 150 1.95 19.84 5.72
CA SER A 150 1.32 18.59 5.32
C SER A 150 1.55 17.49 6.38
N LYS A 151 0.55 16.62 6.60
CA LYS A 151 0.66 15.50 7.56
C LYS A 151 1.43 14.32 6.96
N PRO A 152 2.26 13.59 7.71
CA PRO A 152 2.92 12.40 7.18
C PRO A 152 1.90 11.33 6.76
N GLU A 153 2.19 10.61 5.68
CA GLU A 153 1.38 9.51 5.15
C GLU A 153 2.00 8.13 5.42
N THR A 154 3.22 8.10 5.96
CA THR A 154 3.96 6.88 6.32
C THR A 154 4.46 6.89 7.76
N ALA A 155 4.78 5.70 8.29
CA ALA A 155 5.40 5.58 9.60
C ALA A 155 6.79 6.22 9.62
N GLU A 156 7.59 5.99 8.59
CA GLU A 156 8.91 6.59 8.39
C GLU A 156 8.83 8.11 8.33
N GLY A 157 7.89 8.64 7.55
CA GLY A 157 7.58 10.07 7.47
C GLY A 157 7.19 10.66 8.82
N THR A 158 6.36 9.95 9.57
CA THR A 158 5.95 10.38 10.92
C THR A 158 7.14 10.44 11.88
N VAL A 159 8.03 9.45 11.83
CA VAL A 159 9.22 9.43 12.69
C VAL A 159 10.21 10.54 12.33
N VAL A 160 10.52 10.74 11.04
CA VAL A 160 11.47 11.80 10.65
C VAL A 160 10.91 13.19 10.98
N LEU A 161 9.60 13.42 10.77
CA LEU A 161 8.96 14.67 11.15
C LEU A 161 8.97 14.86 12.68
N ALA A 162 8.65 13.83 13.45
CA ALA A 162 8.71 13.89 14.91
C ALA A 162 10.12 14.25 15.41
N LYS A 163 11.17 13.59 14.90
CA LYS A 163 12.56 13.94 15.23
C LYS A 163 12.87 15.40 14.94
N ALA A 164 12.46 15.91 13.77
CA ALA A 164 12.67 17.30 13.38
C ALA A 164 11.91 18.30 14.27
N LEU A 165 10.68 17.97 14.67
CA LEU A 165 9.89 18.77 15.61
C LEU A 165 10.55 18.81 16.99
N ALA A 166 10.98 17.67 17.53
CA ALA A 166 11.68 17.59 18.80
C ALA A 166 12.98 18.41 18.79
N ALA A 167 13.80 18.27 17.74
CA ALA A 167 15.04 19.04 17.57
C ALA A 167 14.80 20.56 17.44
N SER A 168 13.62 20.97 16.99
CA SER A 168 13.22 22.38 16.85
C SER A 168 12.46 22.92 18.08
N GLY A 169 12.47 22.20 19.20
CA GLY A 169 11.80 22.60 20.45
C GLY A 169 10.29 22.32 20.51
N LYS A 170 9.69 21.75 19.46
CA LYS A 170 8.25 21.41 19.39
C LYS A 170 7.97 20.02 19.95
N VAL A 171 8.42 19.76 21.19
CA VAL A 171 8.39 18.44 21.83
C VAL A 171 6.96 17.89 21.98
N VAL A 172 6.00 18.73 22.35
CA VAL A 172 4.60 18.32 22.53
C VAL A 172 3.98 17.82 21.22
N ASP A 173 4.26 18.51 20.11
CA ASP A 173 3.77 18.10 18.79
C ASP A 173 4.44 16.80 18.34
N SER A 174 5.74 16.66 18.59
CA SER A 174 6.48 15.42 18.33
C SER A 174 5.89 14.24 19.11
N GLN A 175 5.61 14.41 20.40
CA GLN A 175 5.06 13.36 21.24
C GLN A 175 3.65 12.96 20.79
N ARG A 176 2.82 13.93 20.41
CA ARG A 176 1.48 13.67 19.88
C ARG A 176 1.53 12.84 18.60
N LEU A 177 2.42 13.17 17.66
CA LEU A 177 2.58 12.42 16.42
C LEU A 177 3.01 10.96 16.68
N ILE A 178 3.99 10.75 17.57
CA ILE A 178 4.49 9.40 17.86
C ILE A 178 3.45 8.56 18.60
N ARG A 179 2.71 9.13 19.55
CA ARG A 179 1.62 8.40 20.21
C ARG A 179 0.52 8.00 19.23
N GLN A 180 0.14 8.91 18.33
CA GLN A 180 -0.85 8.60 17.30
C GLN A 180 -0.37 7.47 16.39
N LEU A 181 0.85 7.60 15.82
CA LEU A 181 1.49 6.55 15.01
C LEU A 181 1.45 5.19 15.71
N TRP A 182 1.81 5.20 16.99
CA TRP A 182 1.95 4.00 17.79
C TRP A 182 0.62 3.26 17.95
N VAL A 183 -0.49 3.96 18.17
CA VAL A 183 -1.78 3.30 18.44
C VAL A 183 -2.63 3.05 17.18
N SER A 184 -2.35 3.72 16.06
CA SER A 184 -3.21 3.66 14.86
C SER A 184 -2.61 2.97 13.63
N GLU A 185 -1.29 2.91 13.48
CA GLU A 185 -0.67 2.49 12.21
C GLU A 185 -0.10 1.08 12.20
N GLY A 186 -0.22 0.39 11.08
CA GLY A 186 0.48 -0.88 10.89
C GLY A 186 2.00 -0.65 10.81
N MET A 187 2.77 -1.32 11.66
CA MET A 187 4.23 -1.29 11.62
C MET A 187 4.76 -2.72 11.73
N ASP A 188 5.85 -2.98 11.02
CA ASP A 188 6.62 -4.19 11.25
C ASP A 188 7.43 -4.08 12.57
N LYS A 189 8.04 -5.19 12.95
CA LYS A 189 8.80 -5.28 14.20
C LYS A 189 9.97 -4.29 14.22
N ASP A 190 10.68 -4.14 13.11
CA ASP A 190 11.87 -3.29 13.00
C ASP A 190 11.51 -1.80 13.13
N MET A 191 10.39 -1.39 12.54
CA MET A 191 9.90 -0.02 12.66
C MET A 191 9.42 0.27 14.09
N GLU A 192 8.71 -0.66 14.73
CA GLU A 192 8.33 -0.55 16.14
C GLU A 192 9.56 -0.43 17.06
N ASP A 193 10.60 -1.23 16.82
CA ASP A 193 11.85 -1.19 17.59
C ASP A 193 12.56 0.16 17.42
N ARG A 194 12.58 0.70 16.20
CA ARG A 194 13.14 2.03 15.92
C ARG A 194 12.38 3.16 16.60
N VAL A 195 11.05 3.10 16.66
CA VAL A 195 10.24 4.09 17.39
C VAL A 195 10.51 4.04 18.89
N LEU A 196 10.57 2.84 19.49
CA LEU A 196 10.88 2.67 20.91
C LEU A 196 12.28 3.20 21.26
N ALA A 197 13.27 2.93 20.39
CA ALA A 197 14.63 3.40 20.58
C ALA A 197 14.76 4.93 20.43
N ALA A 198 14.05 5.52 19.46
CA ALA A 198 14.10 6.95 19.20
C ALA A 198 13.32 7.79 20.23
N PHE A 199 12.24 7.24 20.80
CA PHE A 199 11.33 7.99 21.68
C PHE A 199 10.93 7.23 22.96
N PRO A 200 11.90 6.74 23.75
CA PRO A 200 11.60 5.86 24.91
C PRO A 200 10.75 6.54 25.98
N ALA A 201 10.81 7.87 26.10
CA ALA A 201 10.06 8.64 27.09
C ALA A 201 8.67 9.10 26.61
N TYR A 202 8.33 8.91 25.33
CA TYR A 202 7.08 9.45 24.77
C TYR A 202 5.88 8.54 25.00
N LEU A 203 6.13 7.24 25.09
CA LEU A 203 5.11 6.20 25.17
C LEU A 203 4.92 5.74 26.62
N THR A 204 3.66 5.59 27.01
CA THR A 204 3.25 5.13 28.33
C THR A 204 2.83 3.66 28.29
N ALA A 205 2.64 3.05 29.46
CA ALA A 205 2.03 1.72 29.55
C ALA A 205 0.65 1.67 28.86
N ALA A 206 -0.15 2.74 28.96
CA ALA A 206 -1.43 2.82 28.28
C ALA A 206 -1.27 2.81 26.74
N ASP A 207 -0.27 3.52 26.20
CA ASP A 207 0.02 3.51 24.75
C ASP A 207 0.48 2.12 24.28
N HIS A 208 1.28 1.41 25.08
CA HIS A 208 1.67 0.03 24.78
C HIS A 208 0.48 -0.94 24.84
N LYS A 209 -0.43 -0.77 25.80
CA LYS A 209 -1.70 -1.53 25.85
C LYS A 209 -2.54 -1.27 24.60
N ALA A 210 -2.70 -0.01 24.20
CA ALA A 210 -3.44 0.33 22.98
C ALA A 210 -2.79 -0.28 21.72
N ARG A 211 -1.45 -0.34 21.64
CA ARG A 211 -0.73 -1.07 20.57
C ARG A 211 -1.03 -2.57 20.60
N MET A 212 -1.03 -3.17 21.79
CA MET A 212 -1.41 -4.57 21.97
C MET A 212 -2.82 -4.81 21.42
N ASP A 213 -3.81 -3.99 21.81
CA ASP A 213 -5.18 -4.11 21.30
C ASP A 213 -5.23 -3.98 19.78
N TYR A 214 -4.59 -2.96 19.21
CA TYR A 214 -4.52 -2.71 17.76
C TYR A 214 -4.08 -3.97 16.98
N LEU A 215 -3.05 -4.65 17.50
CA LEU A 215 -2.50 -5.87 16.92
C LEU A 215 -3.40 -7.08 17.16
N MET A 216 -3.98 -7.21 18.36
CA MET A 216 -4.86 -8.32 18.73
C MET A 216 -6.18 -8.32 17.94
N TYR A 217 -6.78 -7.15 17.69
CA TYR A 217 -7.94 -7.03 16.79
C TYR A 217 -7.62 -7.45 15.35
N ARG A 218 -6.35 -7.40 14.93
CA ARG A 218 -5.86 -7.88 13.63
C ARG A 218 -5.26 -9.29 13.69
N SER A 219 -5.48 -10.01 14.80
CA SER A 219 -4.97 -11.35 15.05
C SER A 219 -3.43 -11.48 14.93
N ARG A 220 -2.68 -10.39 15.14
CA ARG A 220 -1.21 -10.38 15.15
C ARG A 220 -0.67 -10.78 16.53
N ILE A 221 -1.08 -11.96 17.00
CA ILE A 221 -0.88 -12.43 18.38
C ILE A 221 0.60 -12.40 18.79
N SER A 222 1.47 -12.99 17.97
CA SER A 222 2.91 -13.07 18.28
C SER A 222 3.57 -11.70 18.43
N GLN A 223 3.15 -10.72 17.62
CA GLN A 223 3.66 -9.35 17.69
C GLN A 223 3.11 -8.60 18.91
N ALA A 224 1.85 -8.86 19.29
CA ALA A 224 1.18 -8.20 20.41
C ALA A 224 1.77 -8.55 21.78
N LYS A 225 2.36 -9.76 21.94
CA LYS A 225 2.86 -10.27 23.22
C LYS A 225 3.68 -9.25 24.02
N ARG A 226 4.71 -8.70 23.38
CA ARG A 226 5.64 -7.75 24.02
C ARG A 226 4.94 -6.47 24.49
N PHE A 227 3.88 -6.07 23.80
CA PHE A 227 3.12 -4.87 24.15
C PHE A 227 2.14 -5.12 25.29
N GLY A 228 1.70 -6.37 25.47
CA GLY A 228 1.05 -6.80 26.70
C GLY A 228 1.99 -6.70 27.91
N GLU A 229 3.27 -7.01 27.75
CA GLU A 229 4.27 -6.85 28.82
C GLU A 229 4.56 -5.37 29.13
N LEU A 230 4.90 -4.58 28.11
CA LEU A 230 5.16 -3.14 28.25
C LEU A 230 3.93 -2.37 28.75
N GLY A 231 2.73 -2.82 28.37
CA GLY A 231 1.47 -2.24 28.80
C GLY A 231 0.95 -2.75 30.14
N LYS A 232 1.67 -3.65 30.82
CA LYS A 232 1.24 -4.30 32.08
C LYS A 232 -0.12 -5.00 31.95
N ALA A 233 -0.42 -5.51 30.77
CA ALA A 233 -1.67 -6.16 30.37
C ALA A 233 -1.47 -7.64 30.02
N GLN A 234 -0.48 -8.30 30.63
CA GLN A 234 -0.11 -9.69 30.32
C GLN A 234 -1.27 -10.67 30.53
N SER A 235 -2.06 -10.50 31.60
CA SER A 235 -3.20 -11.38 31.88
C SER A 235 -4.29 -11.26 30.80
N LEU A 236 -4.60 -10.04 30.36
CA LEU A 236 -5.51 -9.78 29.24
C LEU A 236 -4.99 -10.35 27.92
N TYR A 237 -3.71 -10.09 27.59
CA TYR A 237 -3.07 -10.67 26.41
C TYR A 237 -3.16 -12.20 26.40
N ASN A 238 -2.78 -12.87 27.49
CA ASN A 238 -2.76 -14.32 27.58
C ASN A 238 -4.16 -14.91 27.38
N ALA A 239 -5.18 -14.30 27.98
CA ALA A 239 -6.56 -14.74 27.83
C ALA A 239 -7.05 -14.55 26.39
N TRP A 240 -6.85 -13.37 25.81
CA TRP A 240 -7.30 -13.08 24.44
C TRP A 240 -6.55 -13.91 23.40
N ALA A 241 -5.23 -14.09 23.55
CA ALA A 241 -4.43 -14.96 22.69
C ALA A 241 -4.95 -16.41 22.70
N ALA A 242 -5.26 -16.96 23.88
CA ALA A 242 -5.82 -18.30 24.00
C ALA A 242 -7.20 -18.43 23.34
N VAL A 243 -8.04 -17.37 23.43
CA VAL A 243 -9.33 -17.33 22.74
C VAL A 243 -9.14 -17.35 21.22
N LEU A 244 -8.28 -16.49 20.68
CA LEU A 244 -8.01 -16.42 19.24
C LEU A 244 -7.40 -17.73 18.70
N GLN A 245 -6.59 -18.40 19.52
CA GLN A 245 -5.98 -19.70 19.20
C GLN A 245 -6.90 -20.89 19.49
N ARG A 246 -8.12 -20.66 20.00
CA ARG A 246 -9.08 -21.71 20.40
C ARG A 246 -8.48 -22.74 21.37
N SER A 247 -7.60 -22.30 22.25
CA SER A 247 -6.94 -23.17 23.21
C SER A 247 -7.94 -23.75 24.21
N ALA A 248 -7.78 -25.02 24.60
CA ALA A 248 -8.68 -25.69 25.53
C ALA A 248 -8.78 -24.99 26.91
N ASN A 249 -7.74 -24.27 27.31
CA ASN A 249 -7.66 -23.52 28.55
C ASN A 249 -8.14 -22.05 28.44
N ALA A 250 -8.67 -21.61 27.29
CA ALA A 250 -9.07 -20.21 27.08
C ALA A 250 -10.05 -19.70 28.14
N GLY A 251 -11.06 -20.52 28.51
CA GLY A 251 -12.01 -20.18 29.57
C GLY A 251 -11.36 -19.99 30.94
N ALA A 252 -10.36 -20.81 31.28
CA ALA A 252 -9.62 -20.68 32.53
C ALA A 252 -8.75 -19.41 32.55
N LEU A 253 -8.14 -19.05 31.42
CA LEU A 253 -7.35 -17.82 31.31
C LEU A 253 -8.23 -16.57 31.36
N LEU A 254 -9.41 -16.59 30.73
CA LEU A 254 -10.40 -15.51 30.86
C LEU A 254 -10.81 -15.27 32.33
N GLY A 255 -10.96 -16.35 33.12
CA GLY A 255 -11.26 -16.24 34.56
C GLY A 255 -10.10 -15.68 35.40
N LYS A 256 -8.86 -15.72 34.88
CA LYS A 256 -7.63 -15.24 35.55
C LYS A 256 -7.22 -13.83 35.11
N VAL A 257 -8.02 -13.14 34.29
CA VAL A 257 -7.74 -11.75 33.92
C VAL A 257 -7.81 -10.86 35.17
N ASP A 258 -6.80 -10.01 35.33
CA ASP A 258 -6.67 -9.12 36.49
C ASP A 258 -7.86 -8.14 36.57
N ALA A 259 -8.20 -7.71 37.79
CA ALA A 259 -9.37 -6.87 38.04
C ALA A 259 -9.37 -5.57 37.21
N GLY A 260 -8.20 -4.97 36.99
CA GLY A 260 -8.05 -3.74 36.20
C GLY A 260 -8.44 -3.85 34.72
N TRP A 261 -8.59 -5.07 34.19
CA TRP A 261 -8.97 -5.30 32.79
C TRP A 261 -10.39 -5.85 32.61
N ARG A 262 -11.14 -6.05 33.70
CA ARG A 262 -12.46 -6.69 33.63
C ARG A 262 -13.53 -5.84 32.96
N ASP A 263 -13.39 -4.52 33.05
CA ASP A 263 -14.28 -3.55 32.41
C ASP A 263 -13.70 -3.04 31.06
N ASP A 264 -12.60 -3.64 30.60
CA ASP A 264 -11.94 -3.25 29.35
C ASP A 264 -12.73 -3.75 28.13
N PRO A 265 -12.98 -2.92 27.10
CA PRO A 265 -13.65 -3.34 25.88
C PRO A 265 -12.97 -4.51 25.15
N ALA A 266 -11.64 -4.62 25.24
CA ALA A 266 -10.91 -5.75 24.67
C ALA A 266 -11.19 -7.06 25.41
N PHE A 267 -11.40 -7.00 26.73
CA PHE A 267 -11.79 -8.17 27.51
C PHE A 267 -13.22 -8.59 27.19
N LEU A 268 -14.15 -7.63 27.06
CA LEU A 268 -15.51 -7.90 26.59
C LEU A 268 -15.48 -8.61 25.24
N PHE A 269 -14.71 -8.08 24.29
CA PHE A 269 -14.54 -8.69 22.96
C PHE A 269 -13.98 -10.12 23.04
N ALA A 270 -12.92 -10.35 23.83
CA ALA A 270 -12.37 -11.70 24.02
C ALA A 270 -13.40 -12.68 24.61
N ARG A 271 -14.28 -12.23 25.51
CA ARG A 271 -15.38 -13.06 26.05
C ARG A 271 -16.44 -13.37 24.98
N VAL A 272 -16.83 -12.40 24.16
CA VAL A 272 -17.74 -12.63 23.01
C VAL A 272 -17.15 -13.69 22.08
N GLU A 273 -15.89 -13.50 21.66
CA GLU A 273 -15.21 -14.41 20.73
C GLU A 273 -15.08 -15.83 21.29
N ASN A 274 -14.81 -15.98 22.59
CA ASN A 274 -14.78 -17.28 23.24
C ASN A 274 -16.14 -18.00 23.21
N LEU A 275 -17.23 -17.27 23.45
CA LEU A 275 -18.59 -17.83 23.36
C LEU A 275 -18.93 -18.22 21.92
N ARG A 276 -18.56 -17.38 20.94
CA ARG A 276 -18.72 -17.69 19.51
C ARG A 276 -17.95 -18.94 19.09
N ASN A 277 -16.70 -19.08 19.52
CA ASN A 277 -15.87 -20.27 19.26
C ASN A 277 -16.48 -21.55 19.86
N ARG A 278 -17.26 -21.42 20.94
CA ARG A 278 -18.00 -22.51 21.59
C ARG A 278 -19.44 -22.66 21.12
N GLN A 279 -19.84 -21.95 20.06
CA GLN A 279 -21.19 -21.95 19.48
C GLN A 279 -22.30 -21.51 20.46
N LYS A 280 -21.94 -20.75 21.49
CA LYS A 280 -22.86 -20.17 22.49
C LYS A 280 -23.36 -18.80 22.05
N TYR A 281 -24.07 -18.78 20.92
CA TYR A 281 -24.46 -17.54 20.26
C TYR A 281 -25.42 -16.65 21.07
N PRO A 282 -26.44 -17.19 21.77
CA PRO A 282 -27.32 -16.35 22.59
C PRO A 282 -26.57 -15.61 23.71
N GLU A 283 -25.65 -16.29 24.39
CA GLU A 283 -24.82 -15.68 25.43
C GLU A 283 -23.84 -14.67 24.85
N ALA A 284 -23.25 -14.97 23.68
CA ALA A 284 -22.39 -14.03 22.96
C ALA A 284 -23.14 -12.75 22.60
N ALA A 285 -24.37 -12.87 22.06
CA ALA A 285 -25.23 -11.74 21.71
C ALA A 285 -25.66 -10.92 22.94
N ALA A 286 -25.95 -11.59 24.07
CA ALA A 286 -26.27 -10.91 25.32
C ALA A 286 -25.09 -10.06 25.83
N LEU A 287 -23.86 -10.58 25.70
CA LEU A 287 -22.65 -9.88 26.11
C LEU A 287 -22.26 -8.76 25.13
N LEU A 288 -22.47 -8.95 23.83
CA LEU A 288 -22.22 -7.93 22.82
C LEU A 288 -23.10 -6.68 22.98
N ARG A 289 -24.32 -6.81 23.51
CA ARG A 289 -25.19 -5.66 23.83
C ARG A 289 -24.62 -4.72 24.90
N GLN A 290 -23.57 -5.14 25.61
CA GLN A 290 -22.86 -4.33 26.60
C GLN A 290 -21.69 -3.55 26.00
N ALA A 291 -21.45 -3.67 24.68
CA ALA A 291 -20.40 -2.91 24.02
C ALA A 291 -20.68 -1.40 24.13
N PRO A 292 -19.64 -0.58 24.38
CA PRO A 292 -19.76 0.87 24.49
C PRO A 292 -20.05 1.55 23.15
#